data_AF-A0A6C0ALM2-F1
#
_entry.id   AF-A0A6C0ALM2-F1
#
_cell.length_a   1.000
_cell.length_b   1.000
_cell.length_c   1.000
_cell.angle_alpha   90.00
_cell.angle_beta   90.00
_cell.angle_gamma   90.00
#
_symmetry.space_group_name_H-M   'P 1'
#
loop_
_entity.id
_entity.type
_entity.pdbx_description
1 polymer ?
#
loop_
_entity_poly.entity_id
_entity_poly.type
_entity_poly.pdbx_seq_one_letter_code
_entity_poly.pdbx_strand_id
1 'polypeptide(L)'
;MFNFFTICFKNLSFLCSHIGSKMKDDLLIGTEHSRKINPECWTPIHGQPKRLATVLAAVSDDEKKEIILTDPKFGMFSLMKYHFKRGYKNDILKQKNAMYCSHIFSLLAFLPIVITFAQWLFFGILLANEAQDFNGSVCPNQGTILEKLMMLGVSMIYFVKSFFFWDNLTDRTRLNKMQPAIDMWVMLDTFQEFGFGLLVYGANLWVIFVENDIKDMVLNSLAFEFIMNLDNEFEEMYFNYLPETAVDIYDNVFVTYSGNQEKLEKRKKSCGFNCIRCVAYVPFKLLTISLLIFPIFCFCMMFYGPYCK
;
A
#
# COMPACT_ATOMS: atom_id res chain seq x y z
N MET A 1 -20.64 3.74 -35.70
CA MET A 1 -19.21 3.38 -35.75
C MET A 1 -18.50 4.21 -34.68
N PHE A 2 -18.30 3.65 -33.49
CA PHE A 2 -17.61 4.35 -32.39
C PHE A 2 -16.16 4.54 -32.81
N ASN A 3 -15.74 5.80 -33.01
CA ASN A 3 -14.39 6.11 -33.47
C ASN A 3 -13.42 5.77 -32.33
N PHE A 4 -12.56 4.77 -32.52
CA PHE A 4 -11.53 4.35 -31.56
C PHE A 4 -10.73 5.55 -31.04
N PHE A 5 -10.46 6.52 -31.92
CA PHE A 5 -9.80 7.77 -31.59
C PHE A 5 -10.56 8.63 -30.57
N THR A 6 -11.89 8.71 -30.66
CA THR A 6 -12.74 9.42 -29.70
C THR A 6 -12.76 8.71 -28.34
N ILE A 7 -12.73 7.38 -28.34
CA ILE A 7 -12.63 6.58 -27.10
C ILE A 7 -11.28 6.84 -26.42
N CYS A 8 -10.17 6.73 -27.15
CA CYS A 8 -8.83 6.99 -26.63
C CYS A 8 -8.69 8.41 -26.09
N PHE A 9 -9.17 9.42 -26.82
CA PHE A 9 -9.07 10.82 -26.40
C PHE A 9 -9.87 11.10 -25.12
N LYS A 10 -11.10 10.59 -25.02
CA LYS A 10 -11.93 10.74 -23.80
C LYS A 10 -11.28 10.09 -22.58
N ASN A 11 -10.76 8.88 -22.74
CA ASN A 11 -10.07 8.17 -21.65
C ASN A 11 -8.76 8.87 -21.25
N LEU A 12 -7.99 9.39 -22.21
CA LEU A 12 -6.77 10.13 -21.92
C LEU A 12 -7.06 11.45 -21.19
N SER A 13 -8.07 12.19 -21.63
CA SER A 13 -8.52 13.41 -20.96
C SER A 13 -8.98 13.15 -19.53
N PHE A 14 -9.69 12.05 -19.29
CA PHE A 14 -10.11 11.63 -17.96
C PHE A 14 -8.91 11.26 -17.08
N LEU A 15 -7.98 10.47 -17.62
CA LEU A 15 -6.74 10.09 -16.94
C LEU A 15 -5.90 11.31 -16.55
N CYS A 16 -5.66 12.25 -17.47
CA CYS A 16 -4.91 13.47 -17.19
C CYS A 16 -5.57 14.33 -16.10
N SER A 17 -6.91 14.40 -16.09
CA SER A 17 -7.66 15.13 -15.06
C SER A 17 -7.52 14.47 -13.69
N HIS A 18 -7.57 13.15 -13.63
CA HIS A 18 -7.37 12.36 -12.42
C HIS A 18 -5.95 12.49 -11.86
N ILE A 19 -4.93 12.35 -12.72
CA ILE A 19 -3.52 12.54 -12.36
C ILE A 19 -3.27 13.97 -11.87
N GLY A 20 -3.81 14.98 -12.56
CA GLY A 20 -3.69 16.37 -12.15
C GLY A 20 -4.33 16.67 -10.79
N SER A 21 -5.43 15.99 -10.46
CA SER A 21 -6.05 16.05 -9.13
C SER A 21 -5.16 15.40 -8.07
N LYS A 22 -4.67 14.18 -8.32
CA LYS A 22 -3.79 13.45 -7.38
C LYS A 22 -2.46 14.15 -7.12
N MET A 23 -1.86 14.76 -8.14
CA MET A 23 -0.61 15.52 -7.98
C MET A 23 -0.80 16.79 -7.13
N LYS A 24 -2.00 17.36 -7.11
CA LYS A 24 -2.35 18.50 -6.24
C LYS A 24 -2.73 18.07 -4.83
N ASP A 25 -3.06 16.79 -4.63
CA ASP A 25 -3.45 16.24 -3.35
C ASP A 25 -2.23 15.83 -2.51
N ASP A 26 -2.39 15.88 -1.18
CA ASP A 26 -1.48 15.22 -0.26
C ASP A 26 -2.03 13.80 -0.05
N LEU A 27 -1.28 12.79 -0.51
CA LEU A 27 -1.65 11.37 -0.40
C LEU A 27 -2.06 10.97 1.05
N LEU A 28 -1.51 11.68 2.03
CA LEU A 28 -1.82 11.54 3.45
C LEU A 28 -3.19 12.11 3.87
N ILE A 29 -3.60 13.22 3.26
CA ILE A 29 -4.78 13.99 3.64
C ILE A 29 -6.01 13.56 2.83
N GLY A 30 -5.82 13.09 1.59
CA GLY A 30 -6.88 12.54 0.73
C GLY A 30 -7.98 13.56 0.44
N THR A 31 -7.64 14.72 -0.13
CA THR A 31 -8.62 15.72 -0.58
C THR A 31 -9.51 15.29 -1.75
N GLU A 32 -9.30 14.10 -2.32
CA GLU A 32 -10.16 13.49 -3.36
C GLU A 32 -11.66 13.49 -3.01
N HIS A 33 -12.03 13.34 -1.73
CA HIS A 33 -13.44 13.38 -1.35
C HIS A 33 -14.07 14.78 -1.41
N SER A 34 -13.26 15.84 -1.48
CA SER A 34 -13.71 17.24 -1.47
C SER A 34 -13.86 17.85 -2.86
N ARG A 35 -13.24 17.26 -3.90
CA ARG A 35 -13.26 17.79 -5.27
C ARG A 35 -13.74 16.75 -6.27
N LYS A 36 -14.73 17.14 -7.07
CA LYS A 36 -15.17 16.34 -8.22
C LYS A 36 -14.06 16.29 -9.27
N ILE A 37 -13.66 15.08 -9.66
CA ILE A 37 -12.67 14.85 -10.73
C ILE A 37 -13.29 15.15 -12.11
N ASN A 38 -14.61 14.94 -12.25
CA ASN A 38 -15.44 15.29 -13.41
C ASN A 38 -16.83 15.75 -12.89
N PRO A 39 -17.55 16.70 -13.52
CA PRO A 39 -18.93 17.06 -13.19
C PRO A 39 -19.90 15.88 -12.94
N GLU A 40 -19.71 14.76 -13.65
CA GLU A 40 -20.51 13.53 -13.53
C GLU A 40 -20.13 12.65 -12.33
N CYS A 41 -18.97 12.87 -11.69
CA CYS A 41 -18.54 12.10 -10.53
C CYS A 41 -19.28 12.52 -9.26
N TRP A 42 -19.78 11.53 -8.52
CA TRP A 42 -20.36 11.71 -7.19
C TRP A 42 -19.26 11.62 -6.13
N THR A 43 -19.03 12.70 -5.39
CA THR A 43 -18.20 12.64 -4.18
C THR A 43 -19.09 12.27 -2.99
N PRO A 44 -18.61 11.42 -2.06
CA PRO A 44 -19.42 10.98 -0.91
C PRO A 44 -19.76 12.11 0.09
N ILE A 45 -19.27 13.35 -0.10
CA ILE A 45 -19.27 14.39 0.93
C ILE A 45 -20.25 15.54 0.70
N HIS A 46 -20.79 15.73 -0.50
CA HIS A 46 -21.76 16.80 -0.73
C HIS A 46 -23.17 16.24 -0.95
N GLY A 47 -23.86 15.91 0.15
CA GLY A 47 -25.32 15.80 0.08
C GLY A 47 -26.07 15.38 1.34
N GLN A 48 -25.67 14.33 2.06
CA GLN A 48 -26.60 13.67 3.00
C GLN A 48 -25.94 13.04 4.24
N PRO A 49 -25.64 13.83 5.29
CA PRO A 49 -25.07 13.32 6.54
C PRO A 49 -25.94 12.26 7.24
N LYS A 50 -27.28 12.34 7.08
CA LYS A 50 -28.21 11.33 7.61
C LYS A 50 -28.05 9.96 6.94
N ARG A 51 -27.82 9.92 5.62
CA ARG A 51 -27.66 8.67 4.87
C ARG A 51 -26.31 8.01 5.19
N LEU A 52 -25.26 8.81 5.37
CA LEU A 52 -23.94 8.32 5.80
C LEU A 52 -24.00 7.70 7.21
N ALA A 53 -24.73 8.32 8.15
CA ALA A 53 -24.93 7.76 9.49
C ALA A 53 -25.73 6.44 9.45
N THR A 54 -26.75 6.33 8.61
CA THR A 54 -27.51 5.07 8.43
C THR A 54 -26.68 3.98 7.78
N VAL A 55 -25.84 4.31 6.79
CA VAL A 55 -24.92 3.36 6.15
C VAL A 55 -23.85 2.89 7.15
N LEU A 56 -23.23 3.81 7.90
CA LEU A 56 -22.22 3.48 8.92
C LEU A 56 -22.78 2.64 10.08
N ALA A 57 -24.06 2.83 10.43
CA ALA A 57 -24.73 2.04 11.48
C ALA A 57 -25.16 0.64 11.00
N ALA A 58 -25.18 0.40 9.69
CA ALA A 58 -25.56 -0.87 9.09
C ALA A 58 -24.36 -1.75 8.69
N VAL A 59 -23.12 -1.28 8.89
CA VAL A 59 -21.90 -2.02 8.56
C VAL A 59 -21.75 -3.22 9.49
N SER A 60 -21.64 -4.42 8.91
CA SER A 60 -21.44 -5.65 9.67
C SER A 60 -20.03 -5.73 10.27
N ASP A 61 -19.82 -6.56 11.28
CA ASP A 61 -18.49 -6.70 11.90
C ASP A 61 -17.44 -7.26 10.93
N ASP A 62 -17.85 -8.13 10.00
CA ASP A 62 -16.98 -8.64 8.92
C ASP A 62 -16.60 -7.52 7.94
N GLU A 63 -17.55 -6.66 7.55
CA GLU A 63 -17.26 -5.49 6.72
C GLU A 63 -16.34 -4.49 7.43
N LYS A 64 -16.49 -4.29 8.75
CA LYS A 64 -15.58 -3.44 9.53
C LYS A 64 -14.15 -3.97 9.50
N LYS A 65 -13.99 -5.28 9.65
CA LYS A 65 -12.69 -5.94 9.58
C LYS A 65 -12.07 -5.80 8.18
N GLU A 66 -12.84 -6.01 7.12
CA GLU A 66 -12.37 -5.84 5.75
C GLU A 66 -11.95 -4.37 5.47
N ILE A 67 -12.69 -3.39 5.99
CA ILE A 67 -12.31 -1.97 5.90
C ILE A 67 -10.97 -1.70 6.60
N ILE A 68 -10.66 -2.37 7.71
CA ILE A 68 -9.37 -2.20 8.40
C ILE A 68 -8.25 -2.82 7.59
N LEU A 69 -8.42 -4.08 7.16
CA LEU A 69 -7.44 -4.81 6.36
C LEU A 69 -7.13 -4.12 5.03
N THR A 70 -8.06 -3.34 4.51
CA THR A 70 -7.89 -2.61 3.26
C THR A 70 -7.36 -1.18 3.45
N ASP A 71 -7.26 -0.64 4.67
CA ASP A 71 -6.77 0.73 4.88
C ASP A 71 -5.22 0.78 4.92
N PRO A 72 -4.54 1.39 3.93
CA PRO A 72 -3.08 1.43 3.86
C PRO A 72 -2.44 2.34 4.93
N LYS A 73 -3.26 3.06 5.70
CA LYS A 73 -2.83 3.87 6.84
C LYS A 73 -2.79 3.06 8.13
N PHE A 74 -3.41 1.88 8.12
CA PHE A 74 -3.36 0.93 9.20
C PHE A 74 -2.47 -0.23 8.77
N GLY A 75 -1.23 -0.22 9.25
CA GLY A 75 -0.28 -1.31 9.06
C GLY A 75 0.31 -1.76 10.39
N MET A 76 1.42 -2.52 10.33
CA MET A 76 2.13 -3.04 11.50
C MET A 76 2.50 -1.98 12.54
N PHE A 77 2.89 -0.78 12.11
CA PHE A 77 3.26 0.30 13.02
C PHE A 77 2.04 0.88 13.74
N SER A 78 0.92 1.01 13.05
CA SER A 78 -0.35 1.45 13.63
C SER A 78 -0.96 0.40 14.54
N LEU A 79 -0.84 -0.89 14.19
CA LEU A 79 -1.22 -2.01 15.06
C LEU A 79 -0.39 -1.99 16.35
N MET A 80 0.93 -1.77 16.26
CA MET A 80 1.80 -1.60 17.43
C MET A 80 1.38 -0.42 18.31
N LYS A 81 1.10 0.73 17.71
CA LYS A 81 0.59 1.92 18.42
C LYS A 81 -0.76 1.66 19.11
N TYR A 82 -1.65 0.89 18.48
CA TYR A 82 -2.91 0.48 19.07
C TYR A 82 -2.68 -0.38 20.32
N HIS A 83 -1.77 -1.35 20.23
CA HIS A 83 -1.38 -2.18 21.38
C HIS A 83 -0.88 -1.35 22.57
N PHE A 84 -0.04 -0.33 22.32
CA PHE A 84 0.43 0.57 23.38
C PHE A 84 -0.65 1.44 24.02
N LYS A 85 -1.63 1.90 23.23
CA LYS A 85 -2.62 2.88 23.72
C LYS A 85 -3.87 2.23 24.33
N ARG A 86 -4.31 1.10 23.79
CA ARG A 86 -5.56 0.43 24.21
C ARG A 86 -5.39 -1.07 24.40
N GLY A 87 -4.64 -1.76 23.53
CA GLY A 87 -4.50 -3.22 23.58
C GLY A 87 -4.01 -3.74 24.94
N TYR A 88 -3.11 -3.01 25.63
CA TYR A 88 -2.61 -3.40 26.95
C TYR A 88 -3.70 -3.60 28.04
N LYS A 89 -4.88 -3.01 27.87
CA LYS A 89 -5.98 -3.15 28.85
C LYS A 89 -6.58 -4.55 28.85
N ASN A 90 -6.37 -5.30 27.76
CA ASN A 90 -6.86 -6.67 27.55
C ASN A 90 -8.38 -6.79 27.78
N ASP A 91 -9.13 -5.70 27.56
CA ASP A 91 -10.57 -5.67 27.83
C ASP A 91 -11.33 -6.71 26.99
N ILE A 92 -10.89 -6.91 25.74
CA ILE A 92 -11.44 -7.90 24.81
C ILE A 92 -11.13 -9.34 25.28
N LEU A 93 -9.91 -9.61 25.75
CA LEU A 93 -9.51 -10.93 26.26
C LEU A 93 -10.27 -11.29 27.55
N LYS A 94 -10.50 -10.29 28.41
CA LYS A 94 -11.31 -10.44 29.63
C LYS A 94 -12.78 -10.74 29.30
N GLN A 95 -13.33 -10.16 28.25
CA GLN A 95 -14.70 -10.42 27.80
C GLN A 95 -14.89 -11.85 27.27
N LYS A 96 -13.90 -12.40 26.56
CA LYS A 96 -13.95 -13.77 26.01
C LYS A 96 -13.56 -14.87 26.99
N ASN A 97 -12.94 -14.53 28.12
CA ASN A 97 -12.35 -15.51 29.05
C ASN A 97 -11.41 -16.51 28.35
N ALA A 98 -10.70 -16.06 27.32
CA ALA A 98 -9.78 -16.85 26.52
C ALA A 98 -8.45 -16.10 26.35
N MET A 99 -7.34 -16.82 26.52
CA MET A 99 -6.00 -16.26 26.35
C MET A 99 -5.50 -16.52 24.93
N TYR A 100 -5.45 -15.48 24.11
CA TYR A 100 -4.79 -15.56 22.81
C TYR A 100 -3.34 -15.08 22.95
N CYS A 101 -2.39 -16.00 22.74
CA CYS A 101 -0.97 -15.71 22.76
C CYS A 101 -0.61 -14.59 21.75
N SER A 102 -1.22 -14.59 20.57
CA SER A 102 -0.98 -13.58 19.53
C SER A 102 -1.21 -12.16 20.03
N HIS A 103 -2.28 -11.88 20.79
CA HIS A 103 -2.57 -10.54 21.30
C HIS A 103 -1.54 -10.06 22.34
N ILE A 104 -1.20 -10.95 23.28
CA ILE A 104 -0.32 -10.64 24.40
C ILE A 104 1.12 -10.50 23.91
N PHE A 105 1.59 -11.45 23.11
CA PHE A 105 2.94 -11.40 22.54
C PHE A 105 3.08 -10.35 21.43
N SER A 106 2.00 -9.99 20.72
CA SER A 106 2.04 -8.86 19.79
C SER A 106 2.55 -7.59 20.47
N LEU A 107 2.12 -7.32 21.71
CA LEU A 107 2.64 -6.22 22.51
C LEU A 107 3.98 -6.55 23.19
N LEU A 108 4.11 -7.71 23.85
CA LEU A 108 5.30 -8.02 24.67
C LEU A 108 6.56 -8.32 23.85
N ALA A 109 6.43 -9.04 22.75
CA ALA A 109 7.52 -9.42 21.84
C ALA A 109 7.60 -8.52 20.61
N PHE A 110 6.79 -7.45 20.56
CA PHE A 110 6.75 -6.49 19.46
C PHE A 110 6.53 -7.14 18.08
N LEU A 111 5.67 -8.15 17.98
CA LEU A 111 5.53 -8.99 16.76
C LEU A 111 5.34 -8.19 15.46
N PRO A 112 4.48 -7.16 15.39
CA PRO A 112 4.36 -6.32 14.19
C PRO A 112 5.70 -5.73 13.71
N ILE A 113 6.54 -5.27 14.64
CA ILE A 113 7.86 -4.70 14.32
C ILE A 113 8.86 -5.79 13.91
N VAL A 114 8.77 -6.98 14.54
CA VAL A 114 9.61 -8.13 14.18
C VAL A 114 9.33 -8.57 12.75
N ILE A 115 8.06 -8.64 12.35
CA ILE A 115 7.67 -9.01 10.98
C ILE A 115 8.17 -7.97 9.98
N THR A 116 7.96 -6.68 10.23
CA THR A 116 8.49 -5.62 9.35
C THR A 116 10.03 -5.71 9.25
N PHE A 117 10.73 -5.92 10.36
CA PHE A 117 12.18 -6.06 10.33
C PHE A 117 12.64 -7.29 9.54
N ALA A 118 11.97 -8.44 9.72
CA ALA A 118 12.24 -9.65 8.95
C ALA A 118 12.02 -9.41 7.46
N GLN A 119 10.92 -8.75 7.08
CA GLN A 119 10.58 -8.41 5.70
C GLN A 119 11.72 -7.61 5.01
N TRP A 120 12.22 -6.56 5.68
CA TRP A 120 13.34 -5.76 5.17
C TRP A 120 14.68 -6.53 5.15
N LEU A 121 14.93 -7.39 6.14
CA LEU A 121 16.13 -8.21 6.21
C LEU A 121 16.19 -9.20 5.03
N PHE A 122 15.09 -9.91 4.77
CA PHE A 122 14.99 -10.86 3.66
C PHE A 122 15.16 -10.15 2.31
N PHE A 123 14.47 -9.02 2.11
CA PHE A 123 14.62 -8.20 0.91
C PHE A 123 16.08 -7.78 0.68
N GLY A 124 16.75 -7.29 1.73
CA GLY A 124 18.14 -6.86 1.67
C GLY A 124 19.10 -8.00 1.37
N ILE A 125 18.91 -9.19 1.97
CA ILE A 125 19.77 -10.36 1.75
C ILE A 125 19.64 -10.88 0.32
N LEU A 126 18.41 -11.03 -0.20
CA LEU A 126 18.21 -11.48 -1.58
C LEU A 126 18.88 -10.54 -2.57
N LEU A 127 18.68 -9.23 -2.41
CA LEU A 127 19.34 -8.24 -3.27
C LEU A 127 20.86 -8.25 -3.13
N ALA A 128 21.38 -8.36 -1.91
CA ALA A 128 22.82 -8.36 -1.65
C ALA A 128 23.52 -9.61 -2.20
N ASN A 129 22.83 -10.75 -2.22
CA ASN A 129 23.32 -11.99 -2.80
C ASN A 129 23.51 -11.83 -4.31
N GLU A 130 22.44 -11.45 -5.01
CA GLU A 130 22.44 -11.23 -6.45
C GLU A 130 23.41 -10.11 -6.89
N ALA A 131 23.56 -9.08 -6.05
CA ALA A 131 24.47 -7.96 -6.34
C ALA A 131 25.94 -8.35 -6.25
N GLN A 132 26.30 -9.33 -5.41
CA GLN A 132 27.68 -9.81 -5.30
C GLN A 132 28.08 -10.71 -6.46
N ASP A 133 27.13 -11.47 -6.98
CA ASP A 133 27.38 -12.38 -8.10
C ASP A 133 27.35 -11.67 -9.47
N PHE A 134 26.89 -10.41 -9.52
CA PHE A 134 26.80 -9.63 -10.74
C PHE A 134 28.16 -9.09 -11.22
N ASN A 135 28.73 -9.73 -12.25
CA ASN A 135 29.91 -9.25 -12.99
C ASN A 135 29.57 -8.66 -14.38
N GLY A 136 28.30 -8.33 -14.63
CA GLY A 136 27.78 -8.01 -15.96
C GLY A 136 27.94 -6.55 -16.41
N SER A 137 27.92 -6.35 -17.74
CA SER A 137 27.75 -5.04 -18.37
C SER A 137 26.27 -4.64 -18.41
N VAL A 138 25.96 -3.39 -18.75
CA VAL A 138 24.57 -2.86 -18.75
C VAL A 138 23.64 -3.55 -19.78
N CYS A 139 24.19 -4.23 -20.80
CA CYS A 139 23.43 -4.96 -21.82
C CYS A 139 24.33 -6.03 -22.49
N PRO A 140 24.51 -7.20 -21.87
CA PRO A 140 25.38 -8.25 -22.41
C PRO A 140 24.74 -9.01 -23.58
N ASN A 141 23.40 -9.14 -23.64
CA ASN A 141 22.67 -9.94 -24.64
C ASN A 141 23.27 -11.36 -24.78
N GLN A 142 23.50 -12.01 -23.64
CA GLN A 142 24.15 -13.32 -23.54
C GLN A 142 23.16 -14.42 -23.17
N GLY A 143 21.96 -14.05 -22.70
CA GLY A 143 20.98 -14.99 -22.19
C GLY A 143 20.38 -15.91 -23.25
N THR A 144 20.01 -17.10 -22.82
CA THR A 144 19.31 -18.08 -23.65
C THR A 144 17.90 -17.60 -23.99
N ILE A 145 17.30 -18.20 -25.03
CA ILE A 145 15.91 -17.87 -25.43
C ILE A 145 14.93 -18.08 -24.27
N LEU A 146 15.17 -19.10 -23.43
CA LEU A 146 14.30 -19.41 -22.30
C LEU A 146 14.39 -18.33 -21.21
N GLU A 147 15.58 -17.86 -20.87
CA GLU A 147 15.79 -16.75 -19.93
C GLU A 147 15.13 -15.46 -20.43
N LYS A 148 15.25 -15.17 -21.73
CA LYS A 148 14.61 -14.01 -22.37
C LYS A 148 13.09 -14.08 -22.30
N LEU A 149 12.52 -15.26 -22.56
CA LEU A 149 11.08 -15.49 -22.43
C LEU A 149 10.60 -15.39 -20.99
N MET A 150 11.41 -15.84 -20.02
CA MET A 150 11.11 -15.69 -18.59
C MET A 150 11.05 -14.21 -18.20
N MET A 151 12.05 -13.42 -18.60
CA MET A 151 12.07 -11.97 -18.36
C MET A 151 10.87 -11.25 -19.01
N LEU A 152 10.51 -11.64 -20.22
CA LEU A 152 9.33 -11.12 -20.92
C LEU A 152 8.04 -11.44 -20.14
N GLY A 153 7.89 -12.68 -19.70
CA GLY A 153 6.73 -13.16 -18.95
C GLY A 153 6.54 -12.40 -17.63
N VAL A 154 7.59 -12.27 -16.82
CA VAL A 154 7.49 -11.53 -15.55
C VAL A 154 7.24 -10.04 -15.80
N SER A 155 7.90 -9.43 -16.79
CA SER A 155 7.68 -8.03 -17.14
C SER A 155 6.23 -7.75 -17.57
N MET A 156 5.61 -8.67 -18.32
CA MET A 156 4.19 -8.58 -18.68
C MET A 156 3.26 -8.64 -17.45
N ILE A 157 3.52 -9.58 -16.53
CA ILE A 157 2.73 -9.70 -15.29
C ILE A 157 2.85 -8.40 -14.48
N TYR A 158 4.05 -7.86 -14.36
CA TYR A 158 4.30 -6.66 -13.56
C TYR A 158 3.75 -5.40 -14.24
N PHE A 159 3.77 -5.33 -15.57
CA PHE A 159 3.09 -4.29 -16.31
C PHE A 159 1.59 -4.29 -16.00
N VAL A 160 0.93 -5.46 -15.99
CA VAL A 160 -0.49 -5.57 -15.62
C VAL A 160 -0.70 -5.21 -14.15
N LYS A 161 0.08 -5.78 -13.22
CA LYS A 161 -0.02 -5.49 -11.77
C LYS A 161 0.20 -4.00 -11.45
N SER A 162 1.02 -3.28 -12.22
CA SER A 162 1.28 -1.85 -12.00
C SER A 162 0.02 -0.98 -12.07
N PHE A 163 -0.94 -1.31 -12.95
CA PHE A 163 -2.22 -0.60 -13.02
C PHE A 163 -3.10 -0.91 -11.82
N PHE A 164 -3.16 -2.17 -11.38
CA PHE A 164 -3.90 -2.55 -10.18
C PHE A 164 -3.31 -1.94 -8.92
N PHE A 165 -1.99 -1.72 -8.88
CA PHE A 165 -1.35 -1.01 -7.77
C PHE A 165 -1.82 0.45 -7.67
N TRP A 166 -2.02 1.11 -8.82
CA TRP A 166 -2.60 2.45 -8.88
C TRP A 166 -4.09 2.48 -8.50
N ASP A 167 -4.85 1.48 -8.97
CA ASP A 167 -6.28 1.34 -8.63
C ASP A 167 -6.46 1.06 -7.15
N ASN A 168 -5.62 0.20 -6.56
CA ASN A 168 -5.63 -0.09 -5.13
C ASN A 168 -5.45 1.19 -4.30
N LEU A 169 -4.51 2.06 -4.70
CA LEU A 169 -4.36 3.37 -4.06
C LEU A 169 -5.59 4.26 -4.23
N THR A 170 -6.29 4.20 -5.37
CA THR A 170 -7.48 5.00 -5.68
C THR A 170 -8.74 4.49 -4.98
N ASP A 171 -8.89 3.18 -4.81
CA ASP A 171 -10.06 2.63 -4.13
C ASP A 171 -9.97 2.85 -2.61
N ARG A 172 -8.75 2.76 -2.07
CA ARG A 172 -8.46 3.01 -0.66
C ARG A 172 -8.65 4.48 -0.25
N THR A 173 -8.62 5.44 -1.18
CA THR A 173 -9.01 6.84 -0.93
C THR A 173 -10.52 7.06 -0.94
N ARG A 174 -11.35 6.03 -1.15
CA ARG A 174 -12.83 6.14 -1.17
C ARG A 174 -13.50 5.62 0.11
N LEU A 175 -12.73 5.09 1.07
CA LEU A 175 -13.25 4.56 2.33
C LEU A 175 -14.01 5.64 3.16
N ASN A 176 -15.16 5.23 3.72
CA ASN A 176 -16.03 6.14 4.49
C ASN A 176 -15.41 6.55 5.85
N LYS A 177 -14.62 5.65 6.45
CA LYS A 177 -13.77 5.92 7.60
C LYS A 177 -12.33 5.51 7.25
N MET A 178 -11.38 6.24 7.80
CA MET A 178 -9.95 5.98 7.62
C MET A 178 -9.19 6.25 8.92
N GLN A 179 -7.99 5.68 9.06
CA GLN A 179 -7.10 6.08 10.13
C GLN A 179 -6.63 7.53 9.93
N PRO A 180 -6.69 8.40 10.97
CA PRO A 180 -6.33 9.80 10.82
C PRO A 180 -4.82 9.95 10.59
N ALA A 181 -4.45 10.67 9.52
CA ALA A 181 -3.06 10.90 9.11
C ALA A 181 -2.37 12.00 9.92
N ILE A 182 -2.42 11.88 11.25
CA ILE A 182 -1.97 12.91 12.20
C ILE A 182 -0.66 12.57 12.91
N ASP A 183 -0.12 11.37 12.70
CA ASP A 183 1.02 10.83 13.43
C ASP A 183 2.02 10.14 12.49
N MET A 184 3.29 10.09 12.89
CA MET A 184 4.39 9.50 12.11
C MET A 184 4.20 8.01 11.79
N TRP A 185 3.63 7.23 12.72
CA TRP A 185 3.37 5.81 12.52
C TRP A 185 2.48 5.52 11.31
N VAL A 186 1.44 6.34 11.11
CA VAL A 186 0.52 6.22 9.97
C VAL A 186 1.23 6.48 8.66
N MET A 187 2.14 7.47 8.66
CA MET A 187 2.96 7.78 7.49
C MET A 187 3.93 6.63 7.17
N LEU A 188 4.51 6.00 8.19
CA LEU A 188 5.38 4.84 7.99
C LEU A 188 4.60 3.65 7.42
N ASP A 189 3.39 3.36 7.90
CA ASP A 189 2.56 2.29 7.33
C ASP A 189 2.22 2.53 5.86
N THR A 190 1.80 3.75 5.51
CA THR A 190 1.49 4.05 4.10
C THR A 190 2.72 3.96 3.21
N PHE A 191 3.90 4.35 3.71
CA PHE A 191 5.15 4.18 2.98
C PHE A 191 5.57 2.71 2.90
N GLN A 192 5.37 1.93 3.96
CA GLN A 192 5.63 0.50 3.98
C GLN A 192 4.76 -0.20 2.92
N GLU A 193 3.44 -0.05 2.97
CA GLU A 193 2.51 -0.73 2.06
C GLU A 193 2.81 -0.42 0.57
N PHE A 194 2.90 0.86 0.21
CA PHE A 194 3.06 1.23 -1.20
C PHE A 194 4.52 1.31 -1.66
N GLY A 195 5.39 1.81 -0.80
CA GLY A 195 6.81 2.00 -1.12
C GLY A 195 7.55 0.68 -1.17
N PHE A 196 7.32 -0.21 -0.22
CA PHE A 196 7.95 -1.52 -0.21
C PHE A 196 7.50 -2.37 -1.41
N GLY A 197 6.21 -2.38 -1.74
CA GLY A 197 5.70 -3.09 -2.93
C GLY A 197 6.38 -2.65 -4.24
N LEU A 198 6.58 -1.34 -4.44
CA LEU A 198 7.33 -0.82 -5.59
C LEU A 198 8.79 -1.26 -5.59
N LEU A 199 9.46 -1.22 -4.43
CA LEU A 199 10.85 -1.66 -4.30
C LEU A 199 10.99 -3.14 -4.61
N VAL A 200 10.07 -3.99 -4.12
CA VAL A 200 10.05 -5.43 -4.39
C VAL A 200 9.86 -5.73 -5.87
N TYR A 201 8.91 -5.07 -6.55
CA TYR A 201 8.74 -5.31 -7.98
C TYR A 201 9.94 -4.82 -8.81
N GLY A 202 10.49 -3.65 -8.48
CA GLY A 202 11.70 -3.15 -9.14
C GLY A 202 12.91 -4.06 -8.91
N ALA A 203 13.10 -4.51 -7.67
CA ALA A 203 14.12 -5.47 -7.29
C ALA A 203 13.98 -6.79 -8.04
N ASN A 204 12.78 -7.38 -8.09
CA ASN A 204 12.59 -8.65 -8.77
C ASN A 204 12.86 -8.55 -10.29
N LEU A 205 12.47 -7.47 -10.95
CA LEU A 205 12.82 -7.26 -12.37
C LEU A 205 14.33 -7.17 -12.58
N TRP A 206 15.04 -6.54 -11.65
CA TRP A 206 16.49 -6.47 -11.69
C TRP A 206 17.14 -7.83 -11.41
N VAL A 207 16.68 -8.58 -10.41
CA VAL A 207 17.18 -9.92 -10.10
C VAL A 207 16.99 -10.87 -11.28
N ILE A 208 15.80 -10.92 -11.89
CA ILE A 208 15.56 -11.76 -13.09
C ILE A 208 16.46 -11.32 -14.26
N PHE A 209 16.74 -10.02 -14.37
CA PHE A 209 17.65 -9.51 -15.39
C PHE A 209 19.11 -9.93 -15.14
N VAL A 210 19.52 -10.16 -13.90
CA VAL A 210 20.89 -10.55 -13.53
C VAL A 210 21.09 -12.06 -13.51
N GLU A 211 20.16 -12.81 -12.92
CA GLU A 211 20.28 -14.25 -12.67
C GLU A 211 20.29 -15.06 -13.99
N ASN A 212 21.13 -16.07 -14.14
CA ASN A 212 21.16 -16.90 -15.35
C ASN A 212 20.47 -18.26 -15.19
N ASP A 213 20.22 -18.71 -13.95
CA ASP A 213 19.45 -19.94 -13.70
C ASP A 213 17.94 -19.66 -13.63
N ILE A 214 17.17 -20.33 -14.49
CA ILE A 214 15.71 -20.17 -14.57
C ILE A 214 15.00 -20.58 -13.27
N LYS A 215 15.51 -21.60 -12.56
CA LYS A 215 14.91 -22.02 -11.29
C LYS A 215 15.10 -20.94 -10.25
N ASP A 216 16.28 -20.34 -10.21
CA ASP A 216 16.60 -19.27 -9.26
C ASP A 216 15.80 -18.00 -9.60
N MET A 217 15.60 -17.65 -10.88
CA MET A 217 14.67 -16.58 -11.29
C MET A 217 13.25 -16.79 -10.75
N VAL A 218 12.73 -18.01 -10.84
CA VAL A 218 11.37 -18.36 -10.37
C VAL A 218 11.31 -18.31 -8.85
N LEU A 219 12.29 -18.92 -8.17
CA LEU A 219 12.34 -18.97 -6.70
C LEU A 219 12.49 -17.57 -6.11
N ASN A 220 13.36 -16.74 -6.68
CA ASN A 220 13.52 -15.35 -6.29
C ASN A 220 12.21 -14.57 -6.49
N SER A 221 11.53 -14.76 -7.62
CA SER A 221 10.22 -14.13 -7.87
C SER A 221 9.16 -14.50 -6.84
N LEU A 222 9.08 -15.79 -6.50
CA LEU A 222 8.17 -16.29 -5.47
C LEU A 222 8.54 -15.76 -4.08
N ALA A 223 9.83 -15.71 -3.76
CA ALA A 223 10.32 -15.15 -2.50
C ALA A 223 9.96 -13.67 -2.36
N PHE A 224 10.13 -12.88 -3.42
CA PHE A 224 9.74 -11.47 -3.44
C PHE A 224 8.23 -11.29 -3.23
N GLU A 225 7.38 -12.11 -3.86
CA GLU A 225 5.92 -12.05 -3.66
C GLU A 225 5.53 -12.45 -2.23
N PHE A 226 6.17 -13.49 -1.67
CA PHE A 226 5.99 -13.88 -0.27
C PHE A 226 6.37 -12.74 0.69
N ILE A 227 7.53 -12.11 0.49
CA ILE A 227 8.00 -11.01 1.33
C ILE A 227 7.06 -9.80 1.23
N MET A 228 6.51 -9.52 0.04
CA MET A 228 5.58 -8.40 -0.16
C MET A 228 4.26 -8.58 0.61
N ASN A 229 3.78 -9.82 0.78
CA ASN A 229 2.49 -10.11 1.42
C ASN A 229 2.60 -10.44 2.92
N LEU A 230 3.82 -10.58 3.46
CA LEU A 230 4.07 -11.10 4.81
C LEU A 230 3.39 -10.29 5.92
N ASP A 231 3.41 -8.97 5.80
CA ASP A 231 2.74 -8.07 6.74
C ASP A 231 1.21 -8.21 6.62
N ASN A 232 0.67 -8.11 5.41
CA ASN A 232 -0.76 -8.27 5.14
C ASN A 232 -1.30 -9.62 5.66
N GLU A 233 -0.57 -10.72 5.46
CA GLU A 233 -0.92 -12.04 5.99
C GLU A 233 -0.93 -12.08 7.53
N PHE A 234 0.03 -11.43 8.18
CA PHE A 234 0.07 -11.36 9.65
C PHE A 234 -1.15 -10.61 10.20
N GLU A 235 -1.51 -9.48 9.58
CA GLU A 235 -2.68 -8.68 9.97
C GLU A 235 -3.98 -9.45 9.79
N GLU A 236 -4.14 -10.12 8.64
CA GLU A 236 -5.29 -10.96 8.36
C GLU A 236 -5.43 -12.09 9.38
N MET A 237 -4.34 -12.81 9.66
CA MET A 237 -4.32 -13.88 10.66
C MET A 237 -4.67 -13.34 12.05
N TYR A 238 -4.10 -12.19 12.43
CA TYR A 238 -4.37 -11.56 13.71
C TYR A 238 -5.85 -11.23 13.89
N PHE A 239 -6.49 -10.60 12.90
CA PHE A 239 -7.90 -10.24 12.96
C PHE A 239 -8.85 -11.41 12.75
N ASN A 240 -8.41 -12.49 12.09
CA ASN A 240 -9.15 -13.75 12.03
C ASN A 240 -9.31 -14.37 13.42
N TYR A 241 -8.26 -14.33 14.26
CA TYR A 241 -8.33 -14.84 15.63
C TYR A 241 -9.01 -13.86 16.60
N LEU A 242 -8.92 -12.56 16.34
CA LEU A 242 -9.42 -11.49 17.23
C LEU A 242 -10.30 -10.46 16.48
N PRO A 243 -11.46 -10.88 15.93
CA PRO A 243 -12.32 -9.99 15.14
C PRO A 243 -12.85 -8.80 15.96
N GLU A 244 -13.06 -8.95 17.27
CA GLU A 244 -13.51 -7.85 18.14
C GLU A 244 -12.47 -6.73 18.26
N THR A 245 -11.18 -7.06 18.08
CA THR A 245 -10.12 -6.06 18.05
C THR A 245 -10.22 -5.22 16.80
N ALA A 246 -10.58 -5.82 15.66
CA ALA A 246 -10.87 -5.08 14.45
C ALA A 246 -12.06 -4.13 14.69
N VAL A 247 -13.16 -4.63 15.26
CA VAL A 247 -14.33 -3.77 15.58
C VAL A 247 -13.96 -2.60 16.51
N ASP A 248 -13.18 -2.83 17.57
CA ASP A 248 -12.73 -1.77 18.47
C ASP A 248 -11.89 -0.70 17.76
N ILE A 249 -10.98 -1.12 16.88
CA ILE A 249 -10.16 -0.23 16.06
C ILE A 249 -11.04 0.60 15.13
N TYR A 250 -12.00 -0.02 14.44
CA TYR A 250 -12.90 0.66 13.51
C TYR A 250 -13.78 1.71 14.21
N ASP A 251 -14.25 1.39 15.41
CA ASP A 251 -15.19 2.26 16.12
C ASP A 251 -14.49 3.39 16.88
N ASN A 252 -13.24 3.21 17.31
CA ASN A 252 -12.57 4.19 18.18
C ASN A 252 -11.31 4.84 17.59
N VAL A 253 -10.63 4.18 16.66
CA VAL A 253 -9.39 4.70 16.04
C VAL A 253 -9.71 5.35 14.70
N PHE A 254 -10.53 4.68 13.88
CA PHE A 254 -10.92 5.16 12.56
C PHE A 254 -11.91 6.32 12.66
N VAL A 255 -11.72 7.32 11.81
CA VAL A 255 -12.58 8.52 11.76
C VAL A 255 -13.13 8.74 10.38
N THR A 256 -14.28 9.42 10.32
CA THR A 256 -14.80 9.91 9.04
C THR A 256 -13.87 10.97 8.45
N TYR A 257 -13.97 11.17 7.15
CA TYR A 257 -13.17 12.15 6.43
C TYR A 257 -13.22 13.56 7.03
N SER A 258 -14.43 14.07 7.32
CA SER A 258 -14.61 15.38 7.93
C SER A 258 -13.95 15.47 9.31
N GLY A 259 -14.00 14.39 10.09
CA GLY A 259 -13.32 14.29 11.38
C GLY A 259 -11.79 14.26 11.24
N ASN A 260 -11.25 13.63 10.18
CA ASN A 260 -9.83 13.67 9.88
C ASN A 260 -9.36 15.11 9.56
N GLN A 261 -10.10 15.84 8.72
CA GLN A 261 -9.77 17.24 8.41
C GLN A 261 -9.75 18.13 9.65
N GLU A 262 -10.74 18.00 10.53
CA GLU A 262 -10.79 18.78 11.78
C GLU A 262 -9.61 18.46 12.70
N LYS A 263 -9.26 17.17 12.87
CA LYS A 263 -8.09 16.74 13.65
C LYS A 263 -6.78 17.25 13.04
N LEU A 264 -6.67 17.24 11.71
CA LEU A 264 -5.52 17.78 10.98
C LEU A 264 -5.37 19.29 11.19
N GLU A 265 -6.44 20.07 11.07
CA GLU A 265 -6.40 21.53 11.30
C GLU A 265 -5.99 21.87 12.74
N LYS A 266 -6.45 21.08 13.72
CA LYS A 266 -6.01 21.20 15.11
C LYS A 266 -4.52 20.88 15.27
N ARG A 267 -4.03 19.83 14.62
CA ARG A 267 -2.62 19.39 14.68
C ARG A 267 -1.65 20.30 13.91
N LYS A 268 -2.09 20.96 12.83
CA LYS A 268 -1.32 21.95 12.07
C LYS A 268 -0.85 23.14 12.90
N LYS A 269 -1.50 23.42 14.04
CA LYS A 269 -1.07 24.45 14.99
C LYS A 269 0.21 24.08 15.74
N SER A 270 0.61 22.81 15.75
CA SER A 270 1.84 22.34 16.39
C SER A 270 3.04 22.41 15.43
N CYS A 271 4.13 23.02 15.90
CA CYS A 271 5.38 23.12 15.13
C CYS A 271 5.99 21.74 14.83
N GLY A 272 5.95 20.81 15.79
CA GLY A 272 6.49 19.46 15.60
C GLY A 272 5.76 18.67 14.51
N PHE A 273 4.43 18.80 14.43
CA PHE A 273 3.64 18.17 13.37
C PHE A 273 3.95 18.78 11.99
N ASN A 274 4.16 20.10 11.92
CA ASN A 274 4.55 20.75 10.67
C ASN A 274 5.93 20.31 10.19
N CYS A 275 6.89 20.11 11.11
CA CYS A 275 8.20 19.57 10.78
C CYS A 275 8.09 18.15 10.20
N ILE A 276 7.38 17.25 10.88
CA ILE A 276 7.17 15.87 10.42
C ILE A 276 6.46 15.86 9.05
N ARG A 277 5.43 16.70 8.86
CA ARG A 277 4.72 16.82 7.59
C ARG A 277 5.64 17.30 6.47
N CYS A 278 6.53 18.24 6.73
CA CYS A 278 7.52 18.71 5.76
C CYS A 278 8.49 17.58 5.36
N VAL A 279 9.01 16.85 6.35
CA VAL A 279 9.90 15.71 6.13
C VAL A 279 9.22 14.60 5.34
N ALA A 280 7.95 14.30 5.64
CA ALA A 280 7.18 13.25 4.97
C ALA A 280 6.70 13.67 3.57
N TYR A 281 6.48 14.97 3.32
CA TYR A 281 5.94 15.47 2.06
C TYR A 281 6.77 15.03 0.85
N VAL A 282 8.10 15.14 0.93
CA VAL A 282 9.00 14.79 -0.18
C VAL A 282 8.95 13.28 -0.50
N PRO A 283 9.14 12.36 0.46
CA PRO A 283 8.96 10.92 0.23
C PRO A 283 7.60 10.56 -0.37
N PHE A 284 6.50 11.14 0.10
CA PHE A 284 5.17 10.83 -0.44
C PHE A 284 4.95 11.33 -1.86
N LYS A 285 5.47 12.52 -2.20
CA LYS A 285 5.44 13.01 -3.58
C LYS A 285 6.29 12.13 -4.49
N LEU A 286 7.48 11.74 -4.06
CA LEU A 286 8.32 10.79 -4.79
C LEU A 286 7.60 9.47 -5.00
N LEU A 287 6.97 8.91 -3.95
CA LEU A 287 6.19 7.68 -4.04
C LEU A 287 5.06 7.80 -5.08
N THR A 288 4.29 8.89 -5.05
CA THR A 288 3.20 9.15 -6.01
C THR A 288 3.72 9.21 -7.45
N ILE A 289 4.86 9.88 -7.65
CA ILE A 289 5.50 9.99 -8.97
C ILE A 289 6.03 8.62 -9.42
N SER A 290 6.68 7.87 -8.52
CA SER A 290 7.15 6.52 -8.81
C SER A 290 6.00 5.61 -9.23
N LEU A 291 4.86 5.65 -8.55
CA LEU A 291 3.65 4.90 -8.92
C LEU A 291 3.14 5.26 -10.32
N LEU A 292 3.19 6.53 -10.70
CA LEU A 292 2.77 6.99 -12.03
C LEU A 292 3.74 6.54 -13.13
N ILE A 293 5.03 6.53 -12.84
CA ILE A 293 6.08 6.15 -13.79
C ILE A 293 6.22 4.63 -13.90
N PHE A 294 5.88 3.89 -12.85
CA PHE A 294 6.11 2.45 -12.76
C PHE A 294 5.51 1.63 -13.92
N PRO A 295 4.27 1.87 -14.40
CA PRO A 295 3.75 1.20 -15.59
C PRO A 295 4.58 1.46 -16.85
N ILE A 296 5.07 2.68 -17.03
CA ILE A 296 5.93 3.05 -18.17
C ILE A 296 7.27 2.32 -18.05
N PHE A 297 7.83 2.27 -16.84
CA PHE A 297 9.05 1.51 -16.55
C PHE A 297 8.89 0.01 -16.87
N CYS A 298 7.81 -0.64 -16.40
CA CYS A 298 7.54 -2.04 -16.72
C CYS A 298 7.35 -2.27 -18.23
N PHE A 299 6.67 -1.35 -18.92
CA PHE A 299 6.53 -1.41 -20.37
C PHE A 299 7.88 -1.31 -21.08
N CYS A 300 8.77 -0.42 -20.66
CA CYS A 300 10.13 -0.34 -21.19
C CYS A 300 10.91 -1.63 -20.92
N MET A 301 10.84 -2.17 -19.71
CA MET A 301 11.52 -3.43 -19.32
C MET A 301 10.99 -4.65 -20.09
N MET A 302 9.73 -4.64 -20.52
CA MET A 302 9.15 -5.70 -21.35
C MET A 302 9.88 -5.87 -22.69
N PHE A 303 10.42 -4.80 -23.27
CA PHE A 303 11.21 -4.86 -24.50
C PHE A 303 12.71 -4.85 -24.23
N TYR A 304 13.16 -3.96 -23.34
CA TYR A 304 14.58 -3.79 -23.02
C TYR A 304 15.14 -5.02 -22.30
N GLY A 305 14.40 -5.58 -21.35
CA GLY A 305 14.83 -6.73 -20.55
C GLY A 305 15.21 -7.93 -21.42
N PRO A 306 14.29 -8.48 -22.24
CA PRO A 306 14.60 -9.61 -23.12
C PRO A 306 15.65 -9.32 -24.19
N TYR A 307 15.79 -8.07 -24.62
CA TYR A 307 16.80 -7.68 -25.60
C TYR A 307 18.21 -7.64 -25.00
N CYS A 308 18.34 -7.15 -23.77
CA CYS A 308 19.62 -6.97 -23.10
C CYS A 308 20.04 -8.13 -22.20
N LYS A 309 19.10 -9.02 -21.84
CA LYS A 309 19.39 -10.30 -21.19
C LYS A 309 20.28 -11.14 -22.10
#